data_AF-A0A235HQE2-F1
#
_entry.id   AF-A0A235HQE2-F1
#
_cell.length_a   1.000
_cell.length_b   1.000
_cell.length_c   1.000
_cell.angle_alpha   90.00
_cell.angle_beta   90.00
_cell.angle_gamma   90.00
#
_symmetry.space_group_name_H-M   'P 1'
#
loop_
_entity.id
_entity.type
_entity.pdbx_description
1 polymer ?
#
loop_
_entity_poly.entity_id
_entity_poly.type
_entity_poly.pdbx_seq_one_letter_code
_entity_poly.pdbx_strand_id
1 'polypeptide(L)'
;MVQTPVKKLTFEEFLEQYPNGGIYELLKGEIIPVEVTRAHKNVSRFLMLAFNDEIRRLGHEYIADKDIIIKTFTDAGQEQGRNPDVSVVSASQWNSNVLAYGALIEAIQLAVEVTSTNWDDDYVDKLDEYQRLGIIEYWIVDYLAIASRAYLGNPKLPTIFVYQLVNGQYQVQKFTGNDRIISSTFPELAVTVKEIVAASQIQKL
;
A
#
# COMPACT_ATOMS: atom_id res chain seq x y z
N MET A 1 32.97 9.76 20.26
CA MET A 1 31.96 8.74 20.60
C MET A 1 32.14 7.62 19.60
N VAL A 2 32.33 6.39 20.05
CA VAL A 2 32.45 5.23 19.16
C VAL A 2 31.02 4.88 18.73
N GLN A 3 30.66 5.14 17.47
CA GLN A 3 29.44 4.60 16.89
C GLN A 3 29.67 3.10 16.70
N THR A 4 29.04 2.28 17.55
CA THR A 4 28.91 0.85 17.29
C THR A 4 28.15 0.71 15.97
N PRO A 5 28.69 0.02 14.95
CA PRO A 5 27.97 -0.18 13.71
C PRO A 5 26.66 -0.93 14.02
N VAL A 6 25.53 -0.29 13.73
CA VAL A 6 24.21 -0.92 13.82
C VAL A 6 24.18 -2.03 12.77
N LYS A 7 23.96 -3.27 13.21
CA LYS A 7 23.79 -4.41 12.29
C LYS A 7 22.56 -4.13 11.42
N LYS A 8 22.76 -4.03 10.11
CA LYS A 8 21.66 -3.94 9.15
C LYS A 8 20.98 -5.29 9.03
N LEU A 9 19.67 -5.32 9.26
CA LEU A 9 18.87 -6.54 9.20
C LEU A 9 18.59 -6.95 7.75
N THR A 10 18.52 -8.26 7.52
CA THR A 10 17.85 -8.81 6.34
C THR A 10 16.33 -8.81 6.54
N PHE A 11 15.57 -9.08 5.47
CA PHE A 11 14.12 -9.24 5.57
C PHE A 11 13.72 -10.39 6.49
N GLU A 12 14.43 -11.52 6.43
CA GLU A 12 14.17 -12.67 7.30
C GLU A 12 14.44 -12.34 8.77
N GLU A 13 15.58 -11.69 9.06
CA GLU A 13 15.91 -11.24 10.42
C GLU A 13 14.90 -10.22 10.96
N PHE A 14 14.32 -9.39 10.09
CA PHE A 14 13.24 -8.48 10.44
C PHE A 14 11.97 -9.22 10.85
N LEU A 15 11.56 -10.26 10.12
CA LEU A 15 10.38 -11.06 10.48
C LEU A 15 10.59 -11.81 11.81
N GLU A 16 11.79 -12.34 12.04
CA GLU A 16 12.16 -12.98 13.31
C GLU A 16 12.16 -12.02 14.50
N GLN A 17 12.57 -10.77 14.27
CA GLN A 17 12.70 -9.73 15.29
C GLN A 17 11.52 -8.74 15.28
N TYR A 18 10.43 -9.08 14.59
CA TYR A 18 9.29 -8.18 14.41
C TYR A 18 8.71 -7.79 15.78
N PRO A 19 8.66 -6.49 16.13
CA PRO A 19 8.28 -6.09 17.47
C PRO A 19 6.82 -6.41 17.79
N ASN A 20 6.56 -6.75 19.06
CA ASN A 20 5.20 -6.98 19.53
C ASN A 20 4.43 -5.66 19.65
N GLY A 21 3.24 -5.59 19.06
CA GLY A 21 2.34 -4.45 19.16
C GLY A 21 2.75 -3.31 18.25
N GLY A 22 1.99 -3.13 17.17
CA GLY A 22 2.22 -2.08 16.18
C GLY A 22 2.43 -2.63 14.77
N ILE A 23 2.62 -1.72 13.84
CA ILE A 23 3.00 -2.02 12.45
C ILE A 23 4.40 -1.44 12.26
N TYR A 24 5.28 -2.22 11.64
CA TYR A 24 6.66 -1.84 11.39
C TYR A 24 7.03 -2.17 9.95
N GLU A 25 7.93 -1.36 9.39
CA GLU A 25 8.58 -1.61 8.10
C GLU A 25 10.08 -1.82 8.31
N LEU A 26 10.71 -2.57 7.41
CA LEU A 26 12.15 -2.68 7.33
C LEU A 26 12.67 -1.69 6.29
N LEU A 27 13.32 -0.62 6.73
CA LEU A 27 13.92 0.39 5.86
C LEU A 27 15.44 0.36 5.95
N LYS A 28 16.11 0.02 4.84
CA LYS A 28 17.59 -0.01 4.72
C LYS A 28 18.30 -0.80 5.84
N GLY A 29 17.64 -1.84 6.35
CA GLY A 29 18.15 -2.69 7.42
C GLY A 29 17.72 -2.28 8.84
N GLU A 30 16.83 -1.30 8.99
CA GLU A 30 16.33 -0.80 10.26
C GLU A 30 14.82 -1.02 10.40
N ILE A 31 14.36 -1.37 11.61
CA ILE A 31 12.92 -1.53 11.92
C ILE A 31 12.34 -0.16 12.25
N ILE A 32 11.41 0.31 11.43
CA ILE A 32 10.79 1.63 11.55
C ILE A 32 9.30 1.47 11.90
N PRO A 33 8.81 2.09 12.99
CA PRO A 33 7.39 2.04 13.33
C PRO A 33 6.54 2.85 12.35
N VAL A 34 5.37 2.32 12.02
CA VAL A 34 4.35 3.00 11.21
C VAL A 34 3.26 3.55 12.13
N GLU A 35 3.16 4.87 12.20
CA GLU A 35 2.19 5.59 13.02
C GLU A 35 1.19 6.33 12.14
N VAL A 36 -0.09 5.94 12.24
CA VAL A 36 -1.16 6.47 11.38
C VAL A 36 -2.38 6.92 12.18
N THR A 37 -3.08 7.92 11.65
CA THR A 37 -4.27 8.49 12.31
C THR A 37 -5.48 7.55 12.24
N ARG A 38 -6.53 7.82 13.04
CA ARG A 38 -7.79 7.09 12.92
C ARG A 38 -8.47 7.31 11.57
N ALA A 39 -8.36 8.51 11.00
CA ALA A 39 -8.92 8.85 9.70
C ALA A 39 -8.28 7.99 8.60
N HIS A 40 -6.95 7.88 8.62
CA HIS A 40 -6.18 6.97 7.76
C HIS A 40 -6.66 5.53 7.90
N LYS A 41 -6.72 5.00 9.14
CA LYS A 41 -7.20 3.63 9.39
C LYS A 41 -8.63 3.39 8.88
N ASN A 42 -9.50 4.40 8.93
CA ASN A 42 -10.87 4.30 8.39
C ASN A 42 -10.87 4.21 6.86
N VAL A 43 -10.06 5.01 6.17
CA VAL A 43 -9.92 4.95 4.70
C VAL A 43 -9.41 3.58 4.27
N SER A 44 -8.32 3.08 4.87
CA SER A 44 -7.81 1.73 4.54
C SER A 44 -8.84 0.65 4.85
N ARG A 45 -9.56 0.76 5.98
CA ARG A 45 -10.63 -0.20 6.33
C ARG A 45 -11.77 -0.19 5.31
N PHE A 46 -12.18 1.00 4.86
CA PHE A 46 -13.24 1.13 3.85
C PHE A 46 -12.84 0.42 2.55
N LEU A 47 -11.63 0.66 2.05
CA LEU A 47 -11.12 0.02 0.83
C LEU A 47 -10.98 -1.50 0.99
N MET A 48 -10.41 -1.97 2.11
CA MET A 48 -10.30 -3.40 2.41
C MET A 48 -11.67 -4.09 2.41
N LEU A 49 -12.70 -3.46 3.00
CA LEU A 49 -14.06 -4.01 3.00
C LEU A 49 -14.66 -4.01 1.60
N ALA A 50 -14.51 -2.92 0.83
CA ALA A 50 -15.00 -2.85 -0.53
C ALA A 50 -14.38 -3.92 -1.43
N PHE A 51 -13.06 -4.16 -1.31
CA PHE A 51 -12.38 -5.23 -2.03
C PHE A 51 -12.90 -6.60 -1.58
N ASN A 52 -13.06 -6.86 -0.28
CA ASN A 52 -13.61 -8.11 0.22
C ASN A 52 -15.05 -8.37 -0.27
N ASP A 53 -15.87 -7.33 -0.37
CA ASP A 53 -17.23 -7.44 -0.90
C ASP A 53 -17.21 -7.82 -2.39
N GLU A 54 -16.32 -7.23 -3.18
CA GLU A 54 -16.13 -7.61 -4.60
C GLU A 54 -15.56 -9.03 -4.75
N ILE A 55 -14.58 -9.41 -3.93
CA ILE A 55 -14.03 -10.78 -3.90
C ILE A 55 -15.17 -11.79 -3.69
N ARG A 56 -16.03 -11.56 -2.69
CA ARG A 56 -17.17 -12.43 -2.38
C ARG A 56 -18.21 -12.45 -3.50
N ARG A 57 -18.54 -11.27 -4.04
CA ARG A 57 -19.57 -11.13 -5.07
C ARG A 57 -19.16 -11.80 -6.38
N LEU A 58 -17.89 -11.69 -6.76
CA LEU A 58 -17.34 -12.25 -8.00
C LEU A 58 -16.82 -13.69 -7.84
N GLY A 59 -16.69 -14.17 -6.60
CA GLY A 59 -16.11 -15.48 -6.31
C GLY A 59 -14.62 -15.55 -6.69
N HIS A 60 -13.89 -14.45 -6.52
CA HIS A 60 -12.45 -14.42 -6.77
C HIS A 60 -11.69 -15.16 -5.66
N GLU A 61 -10.66 -15.90 -6.04
CA GLU A 61 -9.75 -16.59 -5.13
C GLU A 61 -8.65 -15.62 -4.64
N TYR A 62 -9.08 -14.51 -4.03
CA TYR A 62 -8.21 -13.47 -3.47
C TYR A 62 -8.45 -13.29 -1.97
N ILE A 63 -7.45 -12.76 -1.28
CA ILE A 63 -7.51 -12.34 0.11
C ILE A 63 -7.16 -10.86 0.17
N ALA A 64 -7.98 -10.06 0.83
CA ALA A 64 -7.72 -8.65 1.06
C ALA A 64 -7.55 -8.37 2.56
N ASP A 65 -6.38 -7.89 2.96
CA ASP A 65 -6.04 -7.63 4.36
C ASP A 65 -5.14 -6.39 4.52
N LYS A 66 -4.83 -6.00 5.76
CA LYS A 66 -4.09 -4.77 6.11
C LYS A 66 -2.77 -5.01 6.82
N ASP A 67 -2.38 -6.26 7.01
CA ASP A 67 -1.21 -6.65 7.79
C ASP A 67 -0.29 -7.61 7.03
N ILE A 68 -0.48 -7.75 5.71
CA ILE A 68 0.38 -8.53 4.84
C ILE A 68 1.67 -7.75 4.57
N ILE A 69 2.78 -8.30 5.04
CA ILE A 69 4.12 -7.76 4.79
C ILE A 69 4.60 -8.24 3.42
N ILE A 70 5.30 -7.37 2.67
CA ILE A 70 5.92 -7.75 1.40
C ILE A 70 7.40 -7.42 1.39
N LYS A 71 8.21 -8.34 0.84
CA LYS A 71 9.62 -8.10 0.59
C LYS A 71 9.80 -7.31 -0.69
N THR A 72 10.39 -6.12 -0.59
CA THR A 72 10.73 -5.29 -1.75
C THR A 72 12.24 -5.03 -1.78
N PHE A 73 12.69 -4.36 -2.85
CA PHE A 73 14.09 -4.01 -3.04
C PHE A 73 14.19 -2.58 -3.57
N THR A 74 15.11 -1.83 -3.00
CA THR A 74 15.55 -0.54 -3.58
C THR A 74 16.24 -0.76 -4.94
N ASP A 75 16.45 0.33 -5.67
CA ASP A 75 17.26 0.36 -6.89
C ASP A 75 18.68 -0.20 -6.71
N ALA A 76 19.27 -0.03 -5.52
CA ALA A 76 20.58 -0.56 -5.13
C ALA A 76 20.56 -2.04 -4.72
N GLY A 77 19.40 -2.71 -4.78
CA GLY A 77 19.24 -4.12 -4.41
C GLY A 77 19.20 -4.38 -2.90
N GLN A 78 19.06 -3.33 -2.08
CA GLN A 78 18.88 -3.49 -0.64
C GLN A 78 17.46 -3.94 -0.32
N GLU A 79 17.34 -5.06 0.40
CA GLU A 79 16.06 -5.60 0.91
C GLU A 79 15.35 -4.58 1.78
N GLN A 80 14.04 -4.50 1.59
CA GLN A 80 13.09 -3.77 2.43
C GLN A 80 11.95 -4.71 2.82
N GLY A 81 11.17 -4.30 3.82
CA GLY A 81 9.92 -4.95 4.20
C GLY A 81 8.84 -3.91 4.34
N ARG A 82 7.87 -3.91 3.44
CA ARG A 82 6.77 -2.94 3.40
C ARG A 82 5.49 -3.58 3.93
N ASN A 83 4.63 -2.77 4.53
CA ASN A 83 3.31 -3.20 4.97
C ASN A 83 2.26 -2.25 4.38
N PRO A 84 1.81 -2.50 3.13
CA PRO A 84 0.83 -1.65 2.50
C PRO A 84 -0.45 -1.55 3.33
N ASP A 85 -1.05 -0.37 3.38
CA ASP A 85 -2.27 -0.11 4.14
C ASP A 85 -3.43 -1.05 3.83
N VAL A 86 -3.49 -1.52 2.59
CA VAL A 86 -4.34 -2.62 2.14
C VAL A 86 -3.58 -3.40 1.07
N SER A 87 -3.55 -4.73 1.20
CA SER A 87 -3.01 -5.64 0.20
C SER A 87 -4.11 -6.58 -0.30
N VAL A 88 -4.07 -6.91 -1.59
CA VAL A 88 -4.86 -7.99 -2.18
C VAL A 88 -3.91 -9.00 -2.80
N VAL A 89 -4.05 -10.25 -2.38
CA VAL A 89 -3.16 -11.35 -2.74
C VAL A 89 -3.95 -12.55 -3.26
N SER A 90 -3.29 -13.41 -4.02
CA SER A 90 -3.85 -14.67 -4.47
C SER A 90 -4.02 -15.62 -3.28
N ALA A 91 -5.22 -16.18 -3.12
CA ALA A 91 -5.50 -17.12 -2.04
C ALA A 91 -4.62 -18.38 -2.16
N SER A 92 -4.30 -18.83 -3.37
CA SER A 92 -3.42 -20.00 -3.56
C SER A 92 -1.97 -19.68 -3.20
N GLN A 93 -1.48 -18.49 -3.51
CA GLN A 93 -0.15 -18.02 -3.10
C GLN A 93 -0.08 -17.90 -1.57
N TRP A 94 -1.03 -17.18 -0.97
CA TRP A 94 -1.09 -16.98 0.48
C TRP A 94 -1.17 -18.30 1.25
N ASN A 95 -2.06 -19.20 0.83
CA ASN A 95 -2.29 -20.47 1.53
C ASN A 95 -1.28 -21.55 1.17
N SER A 96 -0.30 -21.28 0.30
CA SER A 96 0.72 -22.26 -0.08
C SER A 96 1.58 -22.71 1.11
N ASN A 97 1.73 -21.85 2.12
CA ASN A 97 2.40 -22.17 3.38
C ASN A 97 1.80 -21.41 4.56
N VAL A 98 0.67 -21.88 5.07
CA VAL A 98 -0.08 -21.23 6.18
C VAL A 98 0.65 -21.19 7.53
N LEU A 99 1.80 -21.88 7.66
CA LEU A 99 2.63 -21.84 8.87
C LEU A 99 3.80 -20.84 8.77
N ALA A 100 3.99 -20.21 7.60
CA ALA A 100 4.98 -19.16 7.42
C ALA A 100 4.57 -17.86 8.13
N TYR A 101 5.49 -16.91 8.20
CA TYR A 101 5.17 -15.53 8.56
C TYR A 101 4.09 -14.97 7.63
N GLY A 102 3.31 -14.00 8.12
CA GLY A 102 2.32 -13.26 7.33
C GLY A 102 2.96 -12.30 6.32
N ALA A 103 3.84 -12.83 5.48
CA ALA A 103 4.68 -12.08 4.57
C ALA A 103 4.82 -12.82 3.23
N LEU A 104 4.98 -12.06 2.14
CA LEU A 104 5.21 -12.59 0.80
C LEU A 104 6.48 -12.02 0.17
N ILE A 105 7.12 -12.83 -0.66
CA ILE A 105 8.31 -12.42 -1.43
C ILE A 105 7.94 -12.16 -2.89
N GLU A 106 6.94 -12.85 -3.41
CA GLU A 106 6.45 -12.64 -4.77
C GLU A 106 5.45 -11.49 -4.84
N ALA A 107 5.33 -10.91 -6.03
CA ALA A 107 4.41 -9.81 -6.27
C ALA A 107 2.95 -10.16 -5.94
N ILE A 108 2.25 -9.18 -5.38
CA ILE A 108 0.83 -9.26 -5.05
C ILE A 108 -0.04 -8.64 -6.15
N GLN A 109 -1.35 -8.89 -6.10
CA GLN A 109 -2.29 -8.37 -7.10
C GLN A 109 -2.55 -6.88 -6.94
N LEU A 110 -2.66 -6.39 -5.71
CA LEU A 110 -2.92 -4.98 -5.46
C LEU A 110 -2.30 -4.52 -4.15
N ALA A 111 -1.63 -3.37 -4.16
CA ALA A 111 -1.22 -2.63 -2.96
C ALA A 111 -1.92 -1.27 -2.90
N VAL A 112 -2.35 -0.83 -1.73
CA VAL A 112 -2.85 0.53 -1.47
C VAL A 112 -1.99 1.17 -0.40
N GLU A 113 -1.59 2.42 -0.63
CA GLU A 113 -1.02 3.30 0.37
C GLU A 113 -1.94 4.50 0.56
N VAL A 114 -2.35 4.75 1.80
CA VAL A 114 -3.13 5.93 2.18
C VAL A 114 -2.15 6.99 2.64
N THR A 115 -2.10 8.10 1.91
CA THR A 115 -1.03 9.08 2.10
C THR A 115 -1.12 9.74 3.49
N SER A 116 0.02 9.79 4.17
CA SER A 116 0.20 10.46 5.46
C SER A 116 1.28 11.54 5.38
N THR A 117 1.75 12.08 6.52
CA THR A 117 2.68 13.22 6.54
C THR A 117 3.99 12.99 5.78
N ASN A 118 4.46 11.74 5.68
CA ASN A 118 5.64 11.33 4.91
C ASN A 118 5.22 10.90 3.50
N TRP A 119 4.46 11.75 2.83
CA TRP A 119 3.82 11.42 1.56
C TRP A 119 4.82 11.12 0.44
N ASP A 120 6.04 11.66 0.51
CA ASP A 120 7.06 11.46 -0.51
C ASP A 120 7.48 9.99 -0.64
N ASP A 121 7.50 9.24 0.47
CA ASP A 121 7.80 7.81 0.47
C ASP A 121 6.84 7.02 -0.44
N ASP A 122 5.53 7.31 -0.37
CA ASP A 122 4.52 6.64 -1.19
C ASP A 122 4.65 6.97 -2.69
N TYR A 123 4.98 8.24 -3.00
CA TYR A 123 5.03 8.74 -4.37
C TYR A 123 6.36 8.47 -5.09
N VAL A 124 7.41 8.08 -4.36
CA VAL A 124 8.77 7.93 -4.90
C VAL A 124 9.34 6.56 -4.58
N ASP A 125 9.66 6.29 -3.31
CA ASP A 125 10.40 5.09 -2.91
C ASP A 125 9.53 3.84 -3.08
N LYS A 126 8.32 3.83 -2.51
CA LYS A 126 7.39 2.70 -2.61
C LYS A 126 6.92 2.49 -4.05
N LEU A 127 6.69 3.57 -4.80
CA LEU A 127 6.32 3.48 -6.21
C LEU A 127 7.38 2.73 -7.04
N ASP A 128 8.67 3.06 -6.87
CA ASP A 128 9.77 2.35 -7.54
C ASP A 128 9.91 0.90 -7.06
N GLU A 129 9.88 0.70 -5.74
CA GLU A 129 9.98 -0.63 -5.12
C GLU A 129 8.87 -1.59 -5.58
N TYR A 130 7.62 -1.13 -5.60
CA TYR A 130 6.46 -1.92 -6.00
C TYR A 130 6.46 -2.21 -7.51
N GLN A 131 6.88 -1.24 -8.33
CA GLN A 131 7.06 -1.45 -9.76
C GLN A 131 8.11 -2.53 -10.04
N ARG A 132 9.24 -2.45 -9.33
CA ARG A 132 10.37 -3.38 -9.44
C ARG A 132 10.00 -4.78 -8.99
N LEU A 133 9.25 -4.90 -7.89
CA LEU A 133 8.73 -6.18 -7.42
C LEU A 133 7.74 -6.78 -8.43
N GLY A 134 7.01 -5.93 -9.16
CA GLY A 134 6.05 -6.33 -10.17
C GLY A 134 4.62 -6.41 -9.64
N ILE A 135 4.28 -5.63 -8.61
CA ILE A 135 2.89 -5.55 -8.11
C ILE A 135 2.00 -5.05 -9.24
N ILE A 136 0.93 -5.80 -9.52
CA ILE A 136 0.11 -5.62 -10.74
C ILE A 136 -0.60 -4.27 -10.72
N GLU A 137 -1.16 -3.89 -9.58
CA GLU A 137 -1.88 -2.65 -9.39
C GLU A 137 -1.46 -1.97 -8.09
N TYR A 138 -1.17 -0.67 -8.14
CA TYR A 138 -0.75 0.10 -6.98
C TYR A 138 -1.58 1.38 -6.85
N TRP A 139 -2.11 1.65 -5.66
CA TRP A 139 -2.93 2.82 -5.39
C TRP A 139 -2.24 3.75 -4.40
N ILE A 140 -2.26 5.05 -4.72
CA ILE A 140 -1.93 6.11 -3.75
C ILE A 140 -3.22 6.89 -3.48
N VAL A 141 -3.65 6.89 -2.22
CA VAL A 141 -4.89 7.54 -1.77
C VAL A 141 -4.55 8.79 -0.96
N ASP A 142 -4.39 9.92 -1.66
CA ASP A 142 -4.13 11.22 -1.04
C ASP A 142 -5.43 11.95 -0.73
N TYR A 143 -6.11 11.45 0.31
CA TYR A 143 -7.41 11.95 0.74
C TYR A 143 -7.35 13.33 1.43
N LEU A 144 -6.17 13.74 1.92
CA LEU A 144 -5.93 15.03 2.57
C LEU A 144 -5.42 16.11 1.60
N ALA A 145 -5.09 15.73 0.36
CA ALA A 145 -4.46 16.60 -0.63
C ALA A 145 -3.13 17.20 -0.16
N ILE A 146 -2.29 16.39 0.49
CA ILE A 146 -1.06 16.86 1.15
C ILE A 146 0.16 16.82 0.23
N ALA A 147 0.21 15.92 -0.75
CA ALA A 147 1.32 15.84 -1.69
C ALA A 147 1.54 17.13 -2.48
N SER A 148 2.71 17.26 -3.09
CA SER A 148 3.11 18.50 -3.76
C SER A 148 2.13 18.94 -4.86
N ARG A 149 2.14 20.26 -5.18
CA ARG A 149 1.34 20.79 -6.30
C ARG A 149 1.75 20.20 -7.65
N ALA A 150 2.96 19.64 -7.78
CA ALA A 150 3.38 18.96 -8.99
C ALA A 150 2.53 17.71 -9.26
N TYR A 151 2.15 16.97 -8.21
CA TYR A 151 1.25 15.82 -8.32
C TYR A 151 -0.23 16.23 -8.33
N LEU A 152 -0.62 17.09 -7.39
CA LEU A 152 -2.03 17.37 -7.13
C LEU A 152 -2.60 18.49 -8.00
N GLY A 153 -1.76 19.38 -8.52
CA GLY A 153 -2.17 20.58 -9.24
C GLY A 153 -2.45 21.78 -8.32
N ASN A 154 -3.14 22.78 -8.87
CA ASN A 154 -3.54 23.99 -8.15
C ASN A 154 -4.97 24.40 -8.59
N PRO A 155 -5.98 24.36 -7.69
CA PRO A 155 -5.89 24.00 -6.27
C PRO A 155 -5.51 22.53 -6.06
N LYS A 156 -4.96 22.21 -4.88
CA LYS A 156 -4.77 20.82 -4.46
C LYS A 156 -6.14 20.25 -4.10
N LEU A 157 -6.46 19.07 -4.62
CA LEU A 157 -7.70 18.34 -4.34
C LEU A 157 -7.37 16.93 -3.87
N PRO A 158 -8.21 16.32 -3.01
CA PRO A 158 -8.10 14.91 -2.70
C PRO A 158 -8.07 14.10 -3.99
N THR A 159 -7.04 13.27 -4.13
CA THR A 159 -6.71 12.60 -5.39
C THR A 159 -6.34 11.16 -5.11
N ILE A 160 -6.87 10.26 -5.93
CA ILE A 160 -6.50 8.85 -5.92
C ILE A 160 -5.75 8.58 -7.22
N PHE A 161 -4.56 8.02 -7.11
CA PHE A 161 -3.78 7.55 -8.25
C PHE A 161 -3.86 6.04 -8.30
N VAL A 162 -4.21 5.49 -9.46
CA VAL A 162 -4.19 4.05 -9.73
C VAL A 162 -3.12 3.79 -10.78
N TYR A 163 -2.08 3.07 -10.38
CA TYR A 163 -1.00 2.62 -11.23
C TYR A 163 -1.27 1.18 -11.65
N GLN A 164 -1.21 0.91 -12.95
CA GLN A 164 -1.30 -0.43 -13.52
C GLN A 164 0.04 -0.80 -14.13
N LEU A 165 0.59 -1.97 -13.77
CA LEU A 165 1.83 -2.45 -14.33
C LEU A 165 1.60 -2.98 -15.75
N VAL A 166 2.20 -2.33 -16.74
CA VAL A 166 2.13 -2.72 -18.15
C VAL A 166 3.55 -2.84 -18.69
N ASN A 167 3.92 -4.05 -19.12
CA ASN A 167 5.27 -4.35 -19.63
C ASN A 167 6.39 -3.93 -18.66
N GLY A 168 6.19 -4.16 -17.36
CA GLY A 168 7.17 -3.85 -16.31
C GLY A 168 7.29 -2.37 -15.96
N GLN A 169 6.37 -1.52 -16.42
CA GLN A 169 6.32 -0.09 -16.08
C GLN A 169 4.91 0.32 -15.68
N TYR A 170 4.79 1.16 -14.66
CA TYR A 170 3.52 1.66 -14.20
C TYR A 170 2.96 2.73 -15.13
N GLN A 171 1.68 2.56 -15.48
CA GLN A 171 0.87 3.59 -16.11
C GLN A 171 -0.15 4.09 -15.11
N VAL A 172 -0.25 5.40 -14.96
CA VAL A 172 -1.06 6.04 -13.92
C VAL A 172 -2.35 6.62 -14.47
N GLN A 173 -3.44 6.42 -13.73
CA GLN A 173 -4.69 7.16 -13.89
C GLN A 173 -4.97 7.96 -12.62
N LYS A 174 -5.44 9.19 -12.79
CA LYS A 174 -5.74 10.14 -11.71
C LYS A 174 -7.25 10.32 -11.59
N PHE A 175 -7.78 10.19 -10.39
CA PHE A 175 -9.20 10.34 -10.07
C PHE A 175 -9.41 11.41 -9.00
N THR A 176 -10.44 12.24 -9.15
CA THR A 176 -10.79 13.30 -8.18
C THR A 176 -12.30 13.43 -8.00
N GLY A 177 -12.75 14.18 -6.99
CA GLY A 177 -14.17 14.55 -6.85
C GLY A 177 -15.11 13.34 -6.75
N ASN A 178 -15.99 13.15 -7.74
CA ASN A 178 -16.96 12.04 -7.79
C ASN A 178 -16.56 10.94 -8.78
N ASP A 179 -15.33 10.95 -9.29
CA ASP A 179 -14.90 9.95 -10.26
C ASP A 179 -15.00 8.55 -9.64
N ARG A 180 -15.56 7.61 -10.41
CA ARG A 180 -15.51 6.18 -10.09
C ARG A 180 -14.10 5.69 -10.34
N ILE A 181 -13.54 4.97 -9.38
CA ILE A 181 -12.21 4.38 -9.54
C ILE A 181 -12.27 3.21 -10.51
N ILE A 182 -11.34 3.18 -11.46
CA ILE A 182 -11.19 2.08 -12.40
C ILE A 182 -10.03 1.19 -11.91
N SER A 183 -10.36 0.00 -11.44
CA SER A 183 -9.41 -1.03 -11.03
C SER A 183 -9.32 -2.11 -12.11
N SER A 184 -8.10 -2.53 -12.45
CA SER A 184 -7.89 -3.73 -13.28
C SER A 184 -8.05 -5.01 -12.48
N THR A 185 -7.73 -5.00 -11.18
CA THR A 185 -7.95 -6.12 -10.25
C THR A 185 -9.44 -6.33 -9.95
N PHE A 186 -10.22 -5.25 -9.86
CA PHE A 186 -11.67 -5.29 -9.65
C PHE A 186 -12.43 -4.42 -10.68
N PRO A 187 -12.62 -4.87 -11.93
CA PRO A 187 -13.24 -4.06 -12.99
C PRO A 187 -14.67 -3.57 -12.70
N GLU A 188 -15.38 -4.29 -11.83
CA GLU A 188 -16.76 -3.98 -11.44
C GLU A 188 -16.85 -3.13 -10.16
N LEU A 189 -15.71 -2.77 -9.54
CA LEU A 189 -15.68 -1.98 -8.31
C LEU A 189 -16.44 -0.66 -8.48
N ALA A 190 -17.47 -0.45 -7.68
CA ALA A 190 -18.35 0.72 -7.73
C ALA A 190 -18.05 1.72 -6.60
N VAL A 191 -16.77 2.07 -6.43
CA VAL A 191 -16.30 3.03 -5.41
C VAL A 191 -15.88 4.33 -6.08
N THR A 192 -16.25 5.46 -5.47
CA THR A 192 -15.86 6.80 -5.93
C THR A 192 -14.84 7.46 -5.02
N VAL A 193 -14.10 8.44 -5.54
CA VAL A 193 -13.18 9.28 -4.75
C VAL A 193 -13.89 9.92 -3.56
N LYS A 194 -15.10 10.44 -3.75
CA LYS A 194 -15.90 11.07 -2.70
C LYS A 194 -16.18 10.11 -1.54
N GLU A 195 -16.51 8.86 -1.82
CA GLU A 195 -16.77 7.86 -0.78
C GLU A 195 -15.51 7.50 -0.01
N ILE A 196 -14.38 7.33 -0.71
CA ILE A 196 -13.07 7.09 -0.09
C ILE A 196 -12.71 8.25 0.86
N VAL A 197 -12.86 9.51 0.41
CA VAL A 197 -12.58 10.69 1.23
C VAL A 197 -13.55 10.78 2.41
N ALA A 198 -14.85 10.52 2.19
CA ALA A 198 -15.85 10.54 3.26
C ALA A 198 -15.60 9.46 4.32
N ALA A 199 -15.01 8.32 3.95
CA ALA A 199 -14.63 7.27 4.89
C ALA A 199 -13.64 7.75 5.95
N SER A 200 -12.85 8.80 5.68
CA SER A 200 -11.98 9.43 6.68
C SER A 200 -12.73 9.97 7.90
N GLN A 201 -14.04 10.23 7.77
CA GLN A 201 -14.91 10.88 8.77
C GLN A 201 -14.46 12.29 9.18
N ILE A 202 -13.60 12.92 8.40
CA ILE A 202 -13.22 14.32 8.61
C ILE A 202 -14.41 15.19 8.18
N GLN A 203 -15.06 15.85 9.16
CA GLN A 203 -16.28 16.63 8.93
C GLN A 203 -16.02 18.01 8.30
N LYS A 204 -14.76 18.44 8.22
CA LYS A 204 -14.30 19.68 7.58
C LYS A 204 -12.88 19.51 7.05
N LEU A 205 -12.72 19.52 5.73
CA LEU A 205 -11.44 19.81 5.06
C LEU A 205 -11.47 21.26 4.59
#